data_AF-E4ZU00-F1
#
_entry.id   AF-E4ZU00-F1
#
_cell.length_a   1.000
_cell.length_b   1.000
_cell.length_c   1.000
_cell.angle_alpha   90.00
_cell.angle_beta   90.00
_cell.angle_gamma   90.00
#
_symmetry.space_group_name_H-M   'P 1'
#
loop_
_entity.id
_entity.type
_entity.pdbx_description
1 polymer ?
#
loop_
_entity_poly.entity_id
_entity_poly.type
_entity_poly.pdbx_seq_one_letter_code
_entity_poly.pdbx_strand_id
1 'polypeptide(L)'
;MDTQQRALLFGAAAALRLLLFTFFPSLPALLAGRVEVSTPVTSFKRCTYAPIHPSPPPSMNHSVADLSISIVQEGVFLYTHNLSPYDGGVFHQAPLLLPLFSLLPDPSHAPLATNLLFVVVDLLSANALAQLADSGFASVTRLFASSRKHLKWSSMAIAAGFLFNPFTVATCIARSTSALSNMFILTAMAKASQGASVTFVLSVAFAAYLAMHPILLFPPVLMLLYDARSIKTKSAPDVWSFTAIHSVALAASMGALLSASAFLTGSWDFLAATYGVRLLLPDLTPNVGLWWYFFIEMFDSFREFFLAVFWLHAASYMPGLTIRLYRQPVFVACSLIGVFTIFTPYPSIADAALYLAVVPLFRHLFPMMRYTFLAASSILYTSFLGPAFYHLWIYAGSGNANFFYAITLVWSLGLSVILGDSLYAALRDELDVERPELQVSFRSVYKTILSSGNYDMAGDKINPLSAREMEVLALAWQCMDVQPKIDTHKLASLTGYTPGSASVTMGNIKRKLKILGDSLTSKSGPTTPKKTVTPKSTAGSKRGAPANETPSKRQKSGGRPKQQHSAKDDEDDDEEMTKTEESIKVKKELFEDAMDGGKEDADGAFAMLEGLESFAAQGMGF
;
A
#
# COMPACT_ATOMS: atom_id res chain seq x y z
N MET A 1 21.65 -17.36 18.54
CA MET A 1 21.36 -15.94 18.89
C MET A 1 22.05 -15.64 20.19
N ASP A 2 22.51 -14.41 20.39
CA ASP A 2 22.89 -13.95 21.73
C ASP A 2 21.61 -13.61 22.52
N THR A 3 21.39 -14.32 23.62
CA THR A 3 20.25 -14.11 24.53
C THR A 3 20.43 -12.85 25.39
N GLN A 4 21.66 -12.42 25.66
CA GLN A 4 21.96 -11.22 26.43
C GLN A 4 21.56 -9.96 25.66
N GLN A 5 21.97 -9.86 24.38
CA GLN A 5 21.53 -8.78 23.49
C GLN A 5 20.00 -8.69 23.38
N ARG A 6 19.31 -9.84 23.32
CA ARG A 6 17.84 -9.89 23.29
C ARG A 6 17.22 -9.36 24.58
N ALA A 7 17.71 -9.82 25.73
CA ALA A 7 17.23 -9.36 27.03
C ALA A 7 17.48 -7.86 27.23
N LEU A 8 18.65 -7.36 26.81
CA LEU A 8 19.00 -5.94 26.88
C LEU A 8 18.10 -5.07 26.00
N LEU A 9 17.82 -5.46 24.75
CA LEU A 9 16.92 -4.70 23.87
C LEU A 9 15.50 -4.60 24.45
N PHE A 10 14.93 -5.73 24.87
CA PHE A 10 13.57 -5.80 25.40
C PHE A 10 13.48 -5.08 26.77
N GLY A 11 14.50 -5.22 27.62
CA GLY A 11 14.62 -4.51 28.88
C GLY A 11 14.73 -2.99 28.70
N ALA A 12 15.54 -2.52 27.75
CA ALA A 12 15.67 -1.10 27.42
C ALA A 12 14.36 -0.51 26.87
N ALA A 13 13.65 -1.24 26.01
CA ALA A 13 12.37 -0.82 25.46
C ALA A 13 11.24 -0.77 26.51
N ALA A 14 11.26 -1.69 27.49
CA ALA A 14 10.38 -1.69 28.65
C ALA A 14 10.71 -0.53 29.61
N ALA A 15 11.99 -0.35 29.93
CA ALA A 15 12.47 0.74 30.77
C ALA A 15 12.10 2.10 30.18
N LEU A 16 12.31 2.33 28.87
CA LEU A 16 11.90 3.57 28.19
C LEU A 16 10.43 3.91 28.43
N ARG A 17 9.52 2.93 28.25
CA ARG A 17 8.08 3.13 28.46
C ARG A 17 7.76 3.43 29.93
N LEU A 18 8.33 2.67 30.87
CA LEU A 18 8.13 2.88 32.30
C LEU A 18 8.66 4.25 32.75
N LEU A 19 9.84 4.65 32.29
CA LEU A 19 10.43 5.97 32.55
C LEU A 19 9.55 7.10 32.00
N LEU A 20 8.99 6.94 30.79
CA LEU A 20 8.05 7.92 30.23
C LEU A 20 6.76 8.00 31.07
N PHE A 21 6.22 6.87 31.53
CA PHE A 21 5.08 6.86 32.45
C PHE A 21 5.38 7.50 33.82
N THR A 22 6.59 7.37 34.38
CA THR A 22 6.94 7.92 35.70
C THR A 22 7.34 9.39 35.67
N PHE A 23 8.09 9.82 34.64
CA PHE A 23 8.58 11.19 34.54
C PHE A 23 7.61 12.15 33.84
N PHE A 24 6.67 11.64 33.03
CA PHE A 24 5.65 12.44 32.34
C PHE A 24 4.23 11.91 32.64
N PRO A 25 3.75 11.99 33.90
CA PRO A 25 2.47 11.40 34.31
C PRO A 25 1.23 12.01 33.62
N SER A 26 1.36 13.21 33.02
CA SER A 26 0.32 13.83 32.19
C SER A 26 0.26 13.28 30.75
N LEU A 27 1.32 12.62 30.27
CA LEU A 27 1.46 12.18 28.88
C LEU A 27 0.41 11.11 28.47
N PRO A 28 0.02 10.14 29.32
CA PRO A 28 -1.07 9.22 29.01
C PRO A 28 -2.41 9.93 28.77
N ALA A 29 -2.75 10.90 29.62
CA ALA A 29 -4.00 11.67 29.47
C ALA A 29 -3.97 12.57 28.24
N LEU A 30 -2.83 13.23 27.98
CA LEU A 30 -2.61 14.06 26.80
C LEU A 30 -2.75 13.26 25.51
N LEU A 31 -2.09 12.11 25.40
CA LEU A 31 -2.11 11.28 24.19
C LEU A 31 -3.45 10.52 24.03
N ALA A 32 -4.09 10.09 25.11
CA ALA A 32 -5.43 9.48 25.03
C ALA A 32 -6.52 10.48 24.62
N GLY A 33 -6.26 11.79 24.70
CA GLY A 33 -7.10 12.87 24.16
C GLY A 33 -6.76 13.30 22.73
N ARG A 34 -5.77 12.67 22.07
CA ARG A 34 -5.38 12.99 20.67
C ARG A 34 -6.13 12.13 19.68
N VAL A 35 -6.84 12.77 18.75
CA VAL A 35 -7.63 12.12 17.67
C VAL A 35 -6.78 11.23 16.76
N GLU A 36 -5.49 11.50 16.68
CA GLU A 36 -4.52 10.73 15.90
C GLU A 36 -4.17 9.38 16.56
N VAL A 37 -4.36 9.27 17.88
CA VAL A 37 -3.91 8.12 18.71
C VAL A 37 -5.08 7.32 19.30
N SER A 38 -6.21 7.98 19.48
CA SER A 38 -7.34 7.54 20.31
C SER A 38 -8.64 7.87 19.59
N THR A 39 -9.28 6.85 19.01
CA THR A 39 -10.52 6.98 18.24
C THR A 39 -11.72 6.48 19.07
N PRO A 40 -12.98 6.80 18.70
CA PRO A 40 -14.17 6.38 19.45
C PRO A 40 -14.22 4.88 19.81
N VAL A 41 -13.61 4.05 18.96
CA VAL A 41 -13.67 2.59 19.02
C VAL A 41 -12.37 1.93 19.53
N THR A 42 -11.39 2.73 19.96
CA THR A 42 -10.05 2.30 20.45
C THR A 42 -9.62 2.98 21.77
N SER A 43 -10.28 4.08 22.15
CA SER A 43 -9.93 4.89 23.32
C SER A 43 -10.11 4.14 24.65
N PHE A 44 -9.00 3.93 25.37
CA PHE A 44 -9.01 3.36 26.72
C PHE A 44 -9.65 4.29 27.76
N LYS A 45 -9.70 5.60 27.53
CA LYS A 45 -10.45 6.56 28.38
C LYS A 45 -11.94 6.20 28.46
N ARG A 46 -12.53 5.69 27.37
CA ARG A 46 -13.93 5.20 27.35
C ARG A 46 -14.12 3.88 28.11
N CYS A 47 -13.07 3.10 28.35
CA CYS A 47 -13.13 1.87 29.15
C CYS A 47 -13.12 2.12 30.66
N THR A 48 -12.29 3.03 31.16
CA THR A 48 -11.98 3.08 32.59
C THR A 48 -12.84 4.02 33.41
N TYR A 49 -12.89 3.74 34.70
CA TYR A 49 -13.41 4.61 35.74
C TYR A 49 -12.86 6.04 35.63
N ALA A 50 -13.67 7.02 36.03
CA ALA A 50 -13.19 8.28 36.55
C ALA A 50 -14.14 8.75 37.66
N PRO A 51 -13.64 9.38 38.73
CA PRO A 51 -14.51 10.01 39.70
C PRO A 51 -15.27 11.16 39.03
N ILE A 52 -16.56 11.27 39.32
CA ILE A 52 -17.35 12.46 39.01
C ILE A 52 -16.68 13.62 39.74
N HIS A 53 -16.02 14.51 39.00
CA HIS A 53 -15.50 15.74 39.58
C HIS A 53 -16.69 16.60 40.06
N PRO A 54 -16.65 17.14 41.29
CA PRO A 54 -17.57 18.20 41.69
C PRO A 54 -17.49 19.34 40.67
N SER A 55 -18.63 19.97 40.39
CA SER A 55 -18.71 21.06 39.41
C SER A 55 -17.72 22.18 39.75
N PRO A 56 -17.01 22.74 38.75
CA PRO A 56 -16.12 23.87 38.98
C PRO A 56 -16.93 25.09 39.46
N PRO A 57 -16.31 26.02 40.21
CA PRO A 57 -16.99 27.24 40.65
C PRO A 57 -17.47 28.07 39.45
N PRO A 58 -18.59 28.80 39.55
CA PRO A 58 -19.36 29.35 38.42
C PRO A 58 -18.74 30.62 37.80
N SER A 59 -17.41 30.69 37.70
CA SER A 59 -16.65 31.87 37.25
C SER A 59 -15.63 31.58 36.14
N MET A 60 -15.74 30.43 35.46
CA MET A 60 -14.99 30.14 34.23
C MET A 60 -15.94 30.19 33.01
N ASN A 61 -15.61 31.04 32.05
CA ASN A 61 -16.31 31.10 30.77
C ASN A 61 -15.93 29.85 29.95
N HIS A 62 -16.83 28.86 29.93
CA HIS A 62 -16.59 27.59 29.24
C HIS A 62 -16.44 27.77 27.72
N SER A 63 -15.38 27.17 27.16
CA SER A 63 -15.39 26.80 25.75
C SER A 63 -16.34 25.61 25.56
N VAL A 64 -17.04 25.55 24.42
CA VAL A 64 -17.91 24.40 24.07
C VAL A 64 -17.09 23.09 24.02
N ALA A 65 -15.80 23.18 23.74
CA ALA A 65 -14.88 22.03 23.75
C ALA A 65 -14.76 21.36 25.13
N ASP A 66 -14.72 22.12 26.24
CA ASP A 66 -14.59 21.56 27.60
C ASP A 66 -15.85 20.79 28.02
N LEU A 67 -17.01 21.23 27.55
CA LEU A 67 -18.28 20.56 27.81
C LEU A 67 -18.33 19.18 27.14
N SER A 68 -17.89 19.09 25.88
CA SER A 68 -17.79 17.82 25.14
C SER A 68 -16.74 16.86 25.72
N ILE A 69 -15.63 17.38 26.27
CA ILE A 69 -14.55 16.58 26.88
C ILE A 69 -15.01 15.83 28.16
N SER A 70 -16.09 16.30 28.79
CA SER A 70 -16.60 15.84 30.10
C SER A 70 -17.53 14.61 30.05
N ILE A 71 -17.92 14.13 28.86
CA ILE A 71 -19.04 13.16 28.68
C ILE A 71 -18.57 11.68 28.55
N VAL A 72 -17.26 11.42 28.59
CA VAL A 72 -16.64 10.30 27.83
C VAL A 72 -16.12 9.13 28.69
N GLN A 73 -16.70 8.84 29.88
CA GLN A 73 -16.05 7.96 30.89
C GLN A 73 -17.00 7.12 31.76
N GLU A 74 -17.38 5.90 31.34
CA GLU A 74 -18.17 5.01 32.24
C GLU A 74 -18.10 3.48 31.99
N GLY A 75 -17.34 2.95 31.02
CA GLY A 75 -17.46 1.55 30.58
C GLY A 75 -17.35 0.47 31.67
N VAL A 76 -16.23 0.41 32.40
CA VAL A 76 -16.03 -0.50 33.54
C VAL A 76 -16.84 -0.07 34.76
N PHE A 77 -17.11 1.23 34.93
CA PHE A 77 -17.94 1.75 36.04
C PHE A 77 -19.35 1.14 35.99
N LEU A 78 -20.04 1.26 34.85
CA LEU A 78 -21.38 0.71 34.63
C LEU A 78 -21.39 -0.80 34.85
N TYR A 79 -20.42 -1.51 34.26
CA TYR A 79 -20.25 -2.95 34.44
C TYR A 79 -20.11 -3.36 35.91
N THR A 80 -19.29 -2.65 36.71
CA THR A 80 -19.16 -2.94 38.15
C THR A 80 -20.41 -2.62 38.99
N HIS A 81 -21.31 -1.78 38.48
CA HIS A 81 -22.59 -1.47 39.11
C HIS A 81 -23.77 -2.32 38.56
N ASN A 82 -23.49 -3.32 37.72
CA ASN A 82 -24.49 -4.15 37.01
C ASN A 82 -25.41 -3.35 36.06
N LEU A 83 -24.93 -2.22 35.55
CA LEU A 83 -25.57 -1.46 34.48
C LEU A 83 -24.92 -1.83 33.14
N SER A 84 -25.72 -1.90 32.07
CA SER A 84 -25.20 -2.18 30.72
C SER A 84 -24.33 -1.01 30.24
N PRO A 85 -23.05 -1.25 29.86
CA PRO A 85 -22.20 -0.21 29.29
C PRO A 85 -22.65 0.27 27.90
N TYR A 86 -23.56 -0.45 27.25
CA TYR A 86 -23.93 -0.25 25.85
C TYR A 86 -25.20 0.61 25.67
N ASP A 87 -26.08 0.66 26.68
CA ASP A 87 -27.39 1.33 26.60
C ASP A 87 -27.26 2.86 26.41
N GLY A 88 -26.19 3.46 26.93
CA GLY A 88 -25.90 4.89 26.80
C GLY A 88 -25.21 5.28 25.49
N GLY A 89 -24.87 4.35 24.60
CA GLY A 89 -24.26 4.62 23.30
C GLY A 89 -22.84 5.20 23.31
N VAL A 90 -22.19 5.39 24.47
CA VAL A 90 -20.82 5.95 24.57
C VAL A 90 -19.72 4.89 24.37
N PHE A 91 -20.02 3.61 24.63
CA PHE A 91 -19.04 2.52 24.67
C PHE A 91 -19.08 1.65 23.41
N HIS A 92 -17.94 1.56 22.70
CA HIS A 92 -17.81 0.85 21.41
C HIS A 92 -16.70 -0.22 21.40
N GLN A 93 -16.29 -0.67 22.59
CA GLN A 93 -15.24 -1.67 22.78
C GLN A 93 -15.85 -3.04 23.09
N ALA A 94 -15.16 -4.11 22.71
CA ALA A 94 -15.71 -5.46 22.77
C ALA A 94 -15.85 -5.98 24.21
N PRO A 95 -16.96 -6.65 24.59
CA PRO A 95 -17.27 -6.98 25.99
C PRO A 95 -16.19 -7.67 26.80
N LEU A 96 -15.38 -8.56 26.20
CA LEU A 96 -14.32 -9.28 26.92
C LEU A 96 -13.16 -8.37 27.38
N LEU A 97 -13.12 -7.10 26.98
CA LEU A 97 -12.21 -6.10 27.56
C LEU A 97 -12.70 -5.58 28.93
N LEU A 98 -14.00 -5.63 29.23
CA LEU A 98 -14.56 -5.23 30.54
C LEU A 98 -13.99 -6.07 31.69
N PRO A 99 -14.04 -7.42 31.70
CA PRO A 99 -13.44 -8.21 32.77
C PRO A 99 -11.91 -8.13 32.78
N LEU A 100 -11.26 -7.95 31.62
CA LEU A 100 -9.81 -7.77 31.55
C LEU A 100 -9.37 -6.50 32.30
N PHE A 101 -10.12 -5.41 32.17
CA PHE A 101 -9.80 -4.14 32.81
C PHE A 101 -10.38 -4.02 34.23
N SER A 102 -11.48 -4.71 34.58
CA SER A 102 -11.98 -4.76 35.96
C SER A 102 -11.13 -5.62 36.89
N LEU A 103 -10.27 -6.49 36.35
CA LEU A 103 -9.23 -7.20 37.10
C LEU A 103 -7.99 -6.32 37.41
N LEU A 104 -7.91 -5.12 36.84
CA LEU A 104 -6.83 -4.16 37.13
C LEU A 104 -7.29 -3.14 38.18
N PRO A 105 -6.40 -2.71 39.09
CA PRO A 105 -6.62 -1.51 39.90
C PRO A 105 -6.92 -0.28 39.04
N ASP A 106 -7.76 0.63 39.55
CA ASP A 106 -8.09 1.89 38.87
C ASP A 106 -6.80 2.65 38.46
N PRO A 107 -6.59 2.93 37.16
CA PRO A 107 -5.42 3.67 36.70
C PRO A 107 -5.31 5.11 37.24
N SER A 108 -6.36 5.67 37.83
CA SER A 108 -6.32 6.97 38.51
C SER A 108 -5.49 6.92 39.80
N HIS A 109 -5.58 5.80 40.54
CA HIS A 109 -4.92 5.59 41.83
C HIS A 109 -3.68 4.69 41.74
N ALA A 110 -3.70 3.68 40.87
CA ALA A 110 -2.66 2.65 40.76
C ALA A 110 -2.30 2.34 39.28
N PRO A 111 -1.81 3.33 38.50
CA PRO A 111 -1.56 3.20 37.05
C PRO A 111 -0.54 2.11 36.66
N LEU A 112 0.28 1.62 37.59
CA LEU A 112 1.40 0.71 37.32
C LEU A 112 0.94 -0.60 36.64
N ALA A 113 -0.15 -1.22 37.11
CA ALA A 113 -0.62 -2.50 36.56
C ALA A 113 -1.06 -2.35 35.09
N THR A 114 -1.82 -1.31 34.79
CA THR A 114 -2.26 -0.95 33.44
C THR A 114 -1.09 -0.57 32.53
N ASN A 115 -0.13 0.22 33.03
CA ASN A 115 1.08 0.56 32.29
C ASN A 115 1.89 -0.69 31.94
N LEU A 116 2.05 -1.61 32.89
CA LEU A 116 2.73 -2.89 32.66
C LEU A 116 2.01 -3.78 31.64
N LEU A 117 0.67 -3.79 31.62
CA LEU A 117 -0.10 -4.51 30.59
C LEU A 117 0.27 -4.02 29.18
N PHE A 118 0.19 -2.72 28.92
CA PHE A 118 0.51 -2.18 27.59
C PHE A 118 2.00 -2.30 27.23
N VAL A 119 2.91 -2.24 28.20
CA VAL A 119 4.34 -2.58 27.98
C VAL A 119 4.50 -4.05 27.57
N VAL A 120 3.81 -4.98 28.24
CA VAL A 120 3.87 -6.42 27.90
C VAL A 120 3.26 -6.69 26.52
N VAL A 121 2.16 -6.03 26.16
CA VAL A 121 1.54 -6.14 24.81
C VAL A 121 2.51 -5.70 23.71
N ASP A 122 3.26 -4.62 23.90
CA ASP A 122 4.32 -4.19 22.97
C ASP A 122 5.47 -5.21 22.89
N LEU A 123 5.93 -5.74 24.02
CA LEU A 123 7.00 -6.75 24.04
C LEU A 123 6.56 -8.07 23.40
N LEU A 124 5.30 -8.48 23.57
CA LEU A 124 4.72 -9.64 22.89
C LEU A 124 4.58 -9.41 21.38
N SER A 125 4.15 -8.21 20.97
CA SER A 125 4.10 -7.78 19.56
C SER A 125 5.48 -7.84 18.90
N ALA A 126 6.50 -7.26 19.55
CA ALA A 126 7.89 -7.30 19.08
C ALA A 126 8.44 -8.73 19.02
N ASN A 127 8.09 -9.58 19.97
CA ASN A 127 8.46 -10.99 20.00
C ASN A 127 7.83 -11.76 18.83
N ALA A 128 6.55 -11.52 18.52
CA ALA A 128 5.86 -12.13 17.39
C ALA A 128 6.44 -11.66 16.05
N LEU A 129 6.69 -10.36 15.89
CA LEU A 129 7.33 -9.79 14.70
C LEU A 129 8.76 -10.35 14.50
N ALA A 130 9.54 -10.51 15.58
CA ALA A 130 10.84 -11.16 15.55
C ALA A 130 10.74 -12.62 15.06
N GLN A 131 9.82 -13.41 15.64
CA GLN A 131 9.55 -14.80 15.22
C GLN A 131 9.14 -14.90 13.74
N LEU A 132 8.38 -13.93 13.23
CA LEU A 132 8.02 -13.84 11.82
C LEU A 132 9.25 -13.53 10.94
N ALA A 133 10.10 -12.59 11.35
CA ALA A 133 11.35 -12.28 10.65
C ALA A 133 12.32 -13.47 10.61
N ASP A 134 12.48 -14.18 11.73
CA ASP A 134 13.32 -15.39 11.84
C ASP A 134 12.82 -16.52 10.94
N SER A 135 11.52 -16.59 10.67
CA SER A 135 10.91 -17.65 9.86
C SER A 135 11.26 -17.61 8.36
N GLY A 136 11.81 -16.49 7.85
CA GLY A 136 12.26 -16.36 6.46
C GLY A 136 11.17 -16.23 5.39
N PHE A 137 9.90 -16.52 5.72
CA PHE A 137 8.75 -16.49 4.79
C PHE A 137 8.49 -15.14 4.10
N ALA A 138 9.11 -14.05 4.56
CA ALA A 138 9.08 -12.77 3.88
C ALA A 138 9.87 -12.75 2.56
N SER A 139 10.88 -13.61 2.37
CA SER A 139 11.72 -13.64 1.15
C SER A 139 11.88 -15.02 0.50
N VAL A 140 11.51 -16.11 1.20
CA VAL A 140 11.48 -17.48 0.67
C VAL A 140 10.26 -18.23 1.20
N THR A 141 9.38 -18.67 0.30
CA THR A 141 8.17 -19.45 0.59
C THR A 141 8.27 -20.84 -0.04
N ARG A 142 7.20 -21.65 -0.05
CA ARG A 142 7.19 -22.93 -0.75
C ARG A 142 7.19 -22.78 -2.28
N LEU A 143 6.71 -21.64 -2.79
CA LEU A 143 6.44 -21.41 -4.22
C LEU A 143 7.23 -20.24 -4.84
N PHE A 144 7.99 -19.49 -4.04
CA PHE A 144 8.80 -18.36 -4.48
C PHE A 144 10.06 -18.21 -3.63
N ALA A 145 11.16 -17.76 -4.24
CA ALA A 145 12.37 -17.39 -3.53
C ALA A 145 12.98 -16.15 -4.18
N SER A 146 13.02 -15.05 -3.44
CA SER A 146 13.55 -13.77 -3.93
C SER A 146 15.00 -13.93 -4.43
N SER A 147 15.30 -13.37 -5.60
CA SER A 147 16.68 -13.22 -6.10
C SER A 147 17.56 -12.44 -5.10
N ARG A 148 16.93 -11.54 -4.33
CA ARG A 148 17.55 -10.64 -3.35
C ARG A 148 17.42 -11.15 -1.90
N LYS A 149 17.03 -12.42 -1.67
CA LYS A 149 16.80 -13.03 -0.34
C LYS A 149 17.93 -12.88 0.71
N HIS A 150 19.14 -12.54 0.29
CA HIS A 150 20.27 -12.24 1.17
C HIS A 150 20.15 -10.85 1.85
N LEU A 151 19.43 -9.91 1.25
CA LEU A 151 19.17 -8.56 1.77
C LEU A 151 18.04 -8.58 2.81
N LYS A 152 18.34 -9.13 4.00
CA LYS A 152 17.43 -9.11 5.15
C LYS A 152 18.02 -8.36 6.33
N TRP A 153 17.17 -7.73 7.13
CA TRP A 153 17.54 -7.28 8.48
C TRP A 153 17.49 -8.45 9.45
N SER A 154 18.17 -8.32 10.60
CA SER A 154 18.02 -9.27 11.69
C SER A 154 16.66 -9.09 12.36
N SER A 155 16.11 -10.17 12.92
CA SER A 155 14.92 -10.12 13.77
C SER A 155 15.09 -9.17 14.96
N MET A 156 16.32 -8.99 15.44
CA MET A 156 16.67 -7.98 16.46
C MET A 156 16.49 -6.54 15.95
N ALA A 157 16.96 -6.22 14.74
CA ALA A 157 16.82 -4.89 14.16
C ALA A 157 15.36 -4.56 13.82
N ILE A 158 14.58 -5.56 13.39
CA ILE A 158 13.14 -5.42 13.12
C ILE A 158 12.35 -5.24 14.44
N ALA A 159 12.67 -6.01 15.49
CA ALA A 159 12.08 -5.84 16.82
C ALA A 159 12.45 -4.47 17.43
N ALA A 160 13.69 -4.00 17.27
CA ALA A 160 14.11 -2.67 17.68
C ALA A 160 13.34 -1.59 16.91
N GLY A 161 13.19 -1.74 15.59
CA GLY A 161 12.40 -0.85 14.75
C GLY A 161 10.96 -0.69 15.24
N PHE A 162 10.29 -1.79 15.62
CA PHE A 162 8.96 -1.72 16.23
C PHE A 162 8.97 -1.10 17.64
N LEU A 163 9.88 -1.53 18.51
CA LEU A 163 9.90 -1.15 19.93
C LEU A 163 10.28 0.32 20.17
N PHE A 164 11.06 0.93 19.27
CA PHE A 164 11.50 2.32 19.33
C PHE A 164 10.84 3.22 18.28
N ASN A 165 9.87 2.71 17.51
CA ASN A 165 9.02 3.55 16.65
C ASN A 165 8.20 4.52 17.54
N PRO A 166 8.26 5.84 17.30
CA PRO A 166 7.53 6.82 18.11
C PRO A 166 6.01 6.58 18.11
N PHE A 167 5.44 6.06 17.02
CA PHE A 167 4.01 5.75 16.97
C PHE A 167 3.64 4.58 17.89
N THR A 168 4.47 3.53 17.95
CA THR A 168 4.28 2.41 18.90
C THR A 168 4.38 2.91 20.33
N VAL A 169 5.40 3.72 20.64
CA VAL A 169 5.61 4.29 21.98
C VAL A 169 4.44 5.18 22.39
N ALA A 170 3.96 6.07 21.50
CA ALA A 170 2.80 6.92 21.76
C ALA A 170 1.51 6.10 21.97
N THR A 171 1.29 5.06 21.15
CA THR A 171 0.16 4.12 21.28
C THR A 171 0.15 3.42 22.65
N CYS A 172 1.31 2.93 23.08
CA CYS A 172 1.51 2.28 24.39
C CYS A 172 1.22 3.25 25.55
N ILE A 173 1.72 4.49 25.47
CA ILE A 173 1.54 5.50 26.53
C ILE A 173 0.09 6.02 26.59
N ALA A 174 -0.57 6.17 25.44
CA ALA A 174 -2.00 6.44 25.35
C ALA A 174 -2.89 5.26 25.79
N ARG A 175 -2.30 4.08 26.04
CA ARG A 175 -2.99 2.82 26.40
C ARG A 175 -4.03 2.40 25.35
N SER A 176 -3.84 2.76 24.07
CA SER A 176 -4.84 2.54 23.01
C SER A 176 -5.07 1.04 22.77
N THR A 177 -6.33 0.61 22.73
CA THR A 177 -6.66 -0.83 22.67
C THR A 177 -6.34 -1.45 21.30
N SER A 178 -6.05 -0.65 20.28
CA SER A 178 -5.45 -1.09 19.01
C SER A 178 -4.14 -1.87 19.22
N ALA A 179 -3.40 -1.63 20.31
CA ALA A 179 -2.21 -2.41 20.65
C ALA A 179 -2.53 -3.90 20.83
N LEU A 180 -3.71 -4.25 21.36
CA LEU A 180 -4.14 -5.63 21.57
C LEU A 180 -4.47 -6.31 20.23
N SER A 181 -5.22 -5.67 19.33
CA SER A 181 -5.48 -6.21 17.99
C SER A 181 -4.19 -6.38 17.19
N ASN A 182 -3.26 -5.43 17.29
CA ASN A 182 -1.98 -5.47 16.59
C ASN A 182 -1.08 -6.61 17.09
N MET A 183 -1.04 -6.84 18.41
CA MET A 183 -0.39 -8.01 19.02
C MET A 183 -0.97 -9.33 18.49
N PHE A 184 -2.30 -9.44 18.39
CA PHE A 184 -2.96 -10.64 17.88
C PHE A 184 -2.73 -10.84 16.37
N ILE A 185 -2.70 -9.78 15.55
CA ILE A 185 -2.34 -9.86 14.12
C ILE A 185 -0.92 -10.40 13.95
N LEU A 186 0.06 -9.81 14.63
CA LEU A 186 1.46 -10.25 14.57
C LEU A 186 1.63 -11.69 15.09
N THR A 187 0.91 -12.05 16.16
CA THR A 187 0.90 -13.41 16.71
C THR A 187 0.29 -14.41 15.73
N ALA A 188 -0.81 -14.07 15.05
CA ALA A 188 -1.39 -14.91 14.01
C ALA A 188 -0.39 -15.20 12.88
N MET A 189 0.27 -14.16 12.35
CA MET A 189 1.27 -14.31 11.29
C MET A 189 2.47 -15.16 11.75
N ALA A 190 2.99 -14.91 12.96
CA ALA A 190 4.11 -15.66 13.53
C ALA A 190 3.77 -17.12 13.85
N LYS A 191 2.54 -17.42 14.28
CA LYS A 191 2.10 -18.80 14.55
C LYS A 191 1.72 -19.54 13.27
N ALA A 192 1.25 -18.84 12.25
CA ALA A 192 1.09 -19.38 10.91
C ALA A 192 2.43 -19.81 10.29
N SER A 193 3.46 -18.96 10.30
CA SER A 193 4.80 -19.35 9.79
C SER A 193 5.46 -20.49 10.57
N GLN A 194 4.99 -20.75 11.80
CA GLN A 194 5.40 -21.89 12.62
C GLN A 194 4.58 -23.18 12.35
N GLY A 195 3.47 -23.11 11.61
CA GLY A 195 2.57 -24.24 11.37
C GLY A 195 1.59 -24.54 12.53
N ALA A 196 1.45 -23.61 13.47
CA ALA A 196 0.75 -23.80 14.75
C ALA A 196 -0.73 -23.39 14.69
N SER A 197 -1.54 -24.23 14.01
CA SER A 197 -2.95 -24.00 13.67
C SER A 197 -3.81 -23.42 14.80
N VAL A 198 -3.84 -24.04 15.99
CA VAL A 198 -4.74 -23.62 17.07
C VAL A 198 -4.44 -22.19 17.52
N THR A 199 -3.16 -21.89 17.80
CA THR A 199 -2.73 -20.54 18.17
C THR A 199 -2.90 -19.52 17.06
N PHE A 200 -2.78 -19.92 15.79
CA PHE A 200 -3.07 -19.05 14.65
C PHE A 200 -4.57 -18.70 14.61
N VAL A 201 -5.46 -19.70 14.61
CA VAL A 201 -6.92 -19.50 14.53
C VAL A 201 -7.44 -18.66 15.69
N LEU A 202 -7.00 -18.95 16.92
CA LEU A 202 -7.38 -18.16 18.10
C LEU A 202 -6.88 -16.70 17.98
N SER A 203 -5.65 -16.48 17.49
CA SER A 203 -5.12 -15.12 17.32
C SER A 203 -5.89 -14.32 16.26
N VAL A 204 -6.27 -14.95 15.13
CA VAL A 204 -7.13 -14.29 14.13
C VAL A 204 -8.52 -14.01 14.71
N ALA A 205 -9.10 -14.96 15.46
CA ALA A 205 -10.40 -14.78 16.09
C ALA A 205 -10.40 -13.59 17.07
N PHE A 206 -9.38 -13.46 17.94
CA PHE A 206 -9.23 -12.31 18.83
C PHE A 206 -8.98 -11.00 18.08
N ALA A 207 -8.15 -10.99 17.03
CA ALA A 207 -7.93 -9.78 16.22
C ALA A 207 -9.21 -9.30 15.52
N ALA A 208 -9.96 -10.24 14.91
CA ALA A 208 -11.25 -9.96 14.29
C ALA A 208 -12.31 -9.52 15.31
N TYR A 209 -12.35 -10.15 16.49
CA TYR A 209 -13.25 -9.78 17.58
C TYR A 209 -13.01 -8.36 18.12
N LEU A 210 -11.75 -7.90 18.16
CA LEU A 210 -11.40 -6.55 18.66
C LEU A 210 -11.54 -5.44 17.62
N ALA A 211 -11.25 -5.70 16.33
CA ALA A 211 -11.14 -4.65 15.31
C ALA A 211 -11.94 -4.91 14.00
N MET A 212 -12.67 -6.03 13.91
CA MET A 212 -13.46 -6.50 12.76
C MET A 212 -12.63 -6.80 11.50
N HIS A 213 -12.01 -5.78 10.90
CA HIS A 213 -11.27 -5.88 9.65
C HIS A 213 -10.15 -6.94 9.60
N PRO A 214 -9.47 -7.35 10.70
CA PRO A 214 -8.43 -8.37 10.63
C PRO A 214 -8.91 -9.76 10.19
N ILE A 215 -10.23 -10.01 10.14
CA ILE A 215 -10.80 -11.23 9.53
C ILE A 215 -10.36 -11.39 8.06
N LEU A 216 -10.14 -10.27 7.34
CA LEU A 216 -9.69 -10.26 5.95
C LEU A 216 -8.21 -10.69 5.80
N LEU A 217 -7.44 -10.79 6.88
CA LEU A 217 -6.11 -11.41 6.87
C LEU A 217 -6.16 -12.94 6.91
N PHE A 218 -7.33 -13.55 7.19
CA PHE A 218 -7.43 -15.00 7.33
C PHE A 218 -6.98 -15.77 6.07
N PRO A 219 -7.42 -15.45 4.83
CA PRO A 219 -7.00 -16.21 3.65
C PRO A 219 -5.48 -16.22 3.38
N PRO A 220 -4.76 -15.08 3.30
CA PRO A 220 -3.31 -15.12 3.07
C PRO A 220 -2.53 -15.72 4.25
N VAL A 221 -2.96 -15.50 5.50
CA VAL A 221 -2.25 -16.07 6.66
C VAL A 221 -2.57 -17.57 6.84
N LEU A 222 -3.72 -18.05 6.38
CA LEU A 222 -4.01 -19.48 6.22
C LEU A 222 -3.13 -20.13 5.15
N MET A 223 -2.85 -19.44 4.04
CA MET A 223 -1.91 -19.92 3.01
C MET A 223 -0.47 -19.98 3.54
N LEU A 224 -0.05 -19.01 4.37
CA LEU A 224 1.22 -19.07 5.11
C LEU A 224 1.27 -20.31 6.04
N LEU A 225 0.19 -20.61 6.76
CA LEU A 225 0.08 -21.80 7.61
C LEU A 225 0.14 -23.10 6.78
N TYR A 226 -0.52 -23.13 5.61
CA TYR A 226 -0.48 -24.27 4.68
C TYR A 226 0.95 -24.52 4.19
N ASP A 227 1.64 -23.49 3.70
CA ASP A 227 3.04 -23.59 3.26
C ASP A 227 3.95 -24.04 4.41
N ALA A 228 3.83 -23.44 5.60
CA ALA A 228 4.63 -23.79 6.77
C ALA A 228 4.38 -25.22 7.28
N ARG A 229 3.20 -25.80 7.03
CA ARG A 229 2.93 -27.23 7.29
C ARG A 229 3.44 -28.12 6.17
N SER A 230 3.17 -27.78 4.90
CA SER A 230 3.61 -28.54 3.73
C SER A 230 5.14 -28.63 3.58
N ILE A 231 5.91 -27.71 4.18
CA ILE A 231 7.38 -27.79 4.27
C ILE A 231 7.85 -28.75 5.40
N LYS A 232 7.01 -28.97 6.43
CA LYS A 232 7.35 -29.79 7.61
C LYS A 232 6.83 -31.23 7.53
N THR A 233 5.78 -31.50 6.75
CA THR A 233 5.18 -32.83 6.61
C THR A 233 5.66 -33.53 5.33
N LYS A 234 5.90 -34.86 5.40
CA LYS A 234 6.35 -35.66 4.24
C LYS A 234 5.34 -35.72 3.09
N SER A 235 4.06 -35.50 3.38
CA SER A 235 2.99 -35.28 2.39
C SER A 235 2.35 -33.94 2.68
N ALA A 236 1.91 -33.23 1.64
CA ALA A 236 1.09 -32.03 1.80
C ALA A 236 -0.33 -32.41 2.28
N PRO A 237 -0.96 -31.63 3.17
CA PRO A 237 -2.37 -31.83 3.49
C PRO A 237 -3.26 -31.47 2.29
N ASP A 238 -4.42 -32.12 2.14
CA ASP A 238 -5.40 -31.72 1.12
C ASP A 238 -5.86 -30.27 1.35
N VAL A 239 -5.84 -29.45 0.28
CA VAL A 239 -6.15 -28.02 0.32
C VAL A 239 -7.58 -27.76 0.77
N TRP A 240 -8.54 -28.55 0.29
CA TRP A 240 -9.96 -28.34 0.59
C TRP A 240 -10.29 -28.69 2.03
N SER A 241 -9.89 -29.89 2.47
CA SER A 241 -10.04 -30.34 3.85
C SER A 241 -9.31 -29.41 4.83
N PHE A 242 -8.08 -28.99 4.50
CA PHE A 242 -7.32 -28.05 5.30
C PHE A 242 -8.03 -26.70 5.44
N THR A 243 -8.54 -26.16 4.33
CA THR A 243 -9.26 -24.88 4.33
C THR A 243 -10.55 -24.98 5.13
N ALA A 244 -11.38 -26.01 4.89
CA ALA A 244 -12.62 -26.24 5.60
C ALA A 244 -12.42 -26.36 7.11
N ILE A 245 -11.44 -27.16 7.56
CA ILE A 245 -11.14 -27.34 8.99
C ILE A 245 -10.76 -26.02 9.67
N HIS A 246 -9.91 -25.20 9.05
CA HIS A 246 -9.49 -23.93 9.67
C HIS A 246 -10.58 -22.86 9.60
N SER A 247 -11.40 -22.82 8.54
CA SER A 247 -12.56 -21.92 8.44
C SER A 247 -13.62 -22.24 9.49
N VAL A 248 -13.94 -23.53 9.69
CA VAL A 248 -14.86 -23.98 10.76
C VAL A 248 -14.28 -23.69 12.13
N ALA A 249 -12.98 -23.91 12.34
CA ALA A 249 -12.32 -23.57 13.60
C ALA A 249 -12.33 -22.06 13.89
N LEU A 250 -12.18 -21.20 12.86
CA LEU A 250 -12.32 -19.74 13.01
C LEU A 250 -13.76 -19.35 13.37
N ALA A 251 -14.74 -19.87 12.63
CA ALA A 251 -16.16 -19.60 12.88
C ALA A 251 -16.57 -20.04 14.30
N ALA A 252 -16.13 -21.23 14.73
CA ALA A 252 -16.36 -21.72 16.10
C ALA A 252 -15.66 -20.86 17.15
N SER A 253 -14.43 -20.39 16.90
CA SER A 253 -13.69 -19.52 17.82
C SER A 253 -14.36 -18.14 17.95
N MET A 254 -14.79 -17.54 16.84
CA MET A 254 -15.54 -16.28 16.85
C MET A 254 -16.91 -16.44 17.52
N GLY A 255 -17.64 -17.52 17.21
CA GLY A 255 -18.90 -17.86 17.86
C GLY A 255 -18.76 -18.04 19.38
N ALA A 256 -17.67 -18.68 19.84
CA ALA A 256 -17.37 -18.80 21.26
C ALA A 256 -17.09 -17.45 21.92
N LEU A 257 -16.30 -16.56 21.29
CA LEU A 257 -16.03 -15.21 21.81
C LEU A 257 -17.30 -14.35 21.87
N LEU A 258 -18.17 -14.42 20.86
CA LEU A 258 -19.43 -13.68 20.80
C LEU A 258 -20.46 -14.24 21.80
N SER A 259 -20.58 -15.55 21.96
CA SER A 259 -21.46 -16.17 22.97
C SER A 259 -20.97 -15.92 24.41
N ALA A 260 -19.65 -15.96 24.65
CA ALA A 260 -19.09 -15.57 25.95
C ALA A 260 -19.31 -14.08 26.25
N SER A 261 -19.31 -13.24 25.21
CA SER A 261 -19.66 -11.82 25.32
C SER A 261 -21.12 -11.64 25.71
N ALA A 262 -22.05 -12.27 24.99
CA ALA A 262 -23.50 -12.21 25.26
C ALA A 262 -23.87 -12.76 26.66
N PHE A 263 -23.16 -13.80 27.13
CA PHE A 263 -23.31 -14.31 28.49
C PHE A 263 -22.80 -13.32 29.56
N LEU A 264 -21.75 -12.55 29.26
CA LEU A 264 -21.19 -11.55 30.18
C LEU A 264 -22.00 -10.25 30.23
N THR A 265 -22.63 -9.84 29.13
CA THR A 265 -23.50 -8.66 29.06
C THR A 265 -24.97 -8.96 29.39
N GLY A 266 -25.39 -10.23 29.31
CA GLY A 266 -26.80 -10.64 29.42
C GLY A 266 -27.63 -10.36 28.17
N SER A 267 -27.05 -9.72 27.13
CA SER A 267 -27.75 -9.32 25.91
C SER A 267 -26.82 -9.31 24.68
N TRP A 268 -27.40 -9.18 23.49
CA TRP A 268 -26.68 -9.10 22.21
C TRP A 268 -26.43 -7.67 21.71
N ASP A 269 -26.87 -6.64 22.45
CA ASP A 269 -26.88 -5.24 21.98
C ASP A 269 -25.47 -4.67 21.77
N PHE A 270 -24.48 -5.26 22.44
CA PHE A 270 -23.06 -5.00 22.20
C PHE A 270 -22.66 -5.20 20.72
N LEU A 271 -23.37 -6.04 19.94
CA LEU A 271 -23.10 -6.21 18.51
C LEU A 271 -23.31 -4.91 17.74
N ALA A 272 -24.42 -4.22 17.99
CA ALA A 272 -24.72 -2.93 17.37
C ALA A 272 -23.75 -1.86 17.87
N ALA A 273 -23.54 -1.77 19.19
CA ALA A 273 -22.68 -0.76 19.80
C ALA A 273 -21.18 -0.94 19.51
N THR A 274 -20.69 -2.16 19.29
CA THR A 274 -19.26 -2.47 19.03
C THR A 274 -18.93 -2.59 17.54
N TYR A 275 -19.77 -3.27 16.76
CA TYR A 275 -19.52 -3.57 15.34
C TYR A 275 -20.42 -2.74 14.41
N GLY A 276 -21.69 -2.56 14.77
CA GLY A 276 -22.61 -1.67 14.04
C GLY A 276 -22.08 -0.23 13.95
N VAL A 277 -21.56 0.32 15.05
CA VAL A 277 -20.89 1.64 15.08
C VAL A 277 -19.66 1.70 14.16
N ARG A 278 -18.92 0.60 14.00
CA ARG A 278 -17.79 0.53 13.05
C ARG A 278 -18.30 0.51 11.60
N LEU A 279 -19.37 -0.22 11.32
CA LEU A 279 -19.95 -0.37 9.98
C LEU A 279 -20.69 0.90 9.50
N LEU A 280 -21.47 1.53 10.38
CA LEU A 280 -22.40 2.64 10.06
C LEU A 280 -21.83 4.05 10.29
N LEU A 281 -20.63 4.14 10.88
CA LEU A 281 -19.90 5.38 11.17
C LEU A 281 -20.77 6.50 11.82
N PRO A 282 -21.53 6.26 12.90
CA PRO A 282 -22.39 7.29 13.48
C PRO A 282 -21.61 8.37 14.26
N ASP A 283 -20.44 8.02 14.81
CA ASP A 283 -19.53 8.99 15.44
C ASP A 283 -18.56 9.52 14.36
N LEU A 284 -18.74 10.78 13.96
CA LEU A 284 -17.91 11.45 12.94
C LEU A 284 -16.75 12.24 13.56
N THR A 285 -16.33 11.91 14.80
CA THR A 285 -15.17 12.54 15.45
C THR A 285 -13.93 12.48 14.53
N PRO A 286 -13.25 13.63 14.29
CA PRO A 286 -12.04 13.68 13.47
C PRO A 286 -11.00 12.65 13.88
N ASN A 287 -10.25 12.14 12.91
CA ASN A 287 -9.16 11.18 13.10
C ASN A 287 -8.20 11.24 11.89
N VAL A 288 -7.19 10.37 11.82
CA VAL A 288 -6.22 10.36 10.69
C VAL A 288 -6.73 9.69 9.41
N GLY A 289 -7.97 9.18 9.41
CA GLY A 289 -8.58 8.48 8.29
C GLY A 289 -9.35 9.37 7.31
N LEU A 290 -9.71 8.78 6.17
CA LEU A 290 -10.39 9.46 5.07
C LEU A 290 -11.91 9.64 5.26
N TRP A 291 -12.54 8.87 6.16
CA TRP A 291 -14.00 8.74 6.20
C TRP A 291 -14.68 9.91 6.90
N TRP A 292 -14.17 10.39 8.04
CA TRP A 292 -14.90 11.31 8.92
C TRP A 292 -15.35 12.60 8.22
N TYR A 293 -14.44 13.26 7.49
CA TYR A 293 -14.73 14.52 6.80
C TYR A 293 -15.66 14.30 5.60
N PHE A 294 -15.41 13.26 4.79
CA PHE A 294 -16.24 12.91 3.64
C PHE A 294 -17.69 12.60 4.04
N PHE A 295 -17.91 11.92 5.18
CA PHE A 295 -19.26 11.64 5.69
C PHE A 295 -19.87 12.78 6.54
N ILE A 296 -19.14 13.87 6.80
CA ILE A 296 -19.70 15.15 7.30
C ILE A 296 -20.27 15.98 6.13
N GLU A 297 -19.61 15.99 4.97
CA GLU A 297 -20.07 16.72 3.77
C GLU A 297 -21.11 15.94 2.95
N MET A 298 -21.40 14.68 3.30
CA MET A 298 -22.33 13.81 2.56
C MET A 298 -23.79 14.05 2.93
N PHE A 299 -24.67 14.23 1.93
CA PHE A 299 -26.12 14.24 2.13
C PHE A 299 -26.63 12.87 2.59
N ASP A 300 -27.51 12.86 3.60
CA ASP A 300 -28.05 11.63 4.22
C ASP A 300 -28.60 10.62 3.20
N SER A 301 -29.31 11.10 2.17
CA SER A 301 -29.90 10.27 1.10
C SER A 301 -28.88 9.40 0.32
N PHE A 302 -27.59 9.75 0.35
CA PHE A 302 -26.52 8.96 -0.29
C PHE A 302 -25.61 8.26 0.72
N ARG A 303 -25.80 8.50 2.03
CA ARG A 303 -24.91 8.04 3.10
C ARG A 303 -24.74 6.51 3.12
N GLU A 304 -25.84 5.76 3.02
CA GLU A 304 -25.80 4.28 2.99
C GLU A 304 -25.09 3.74 1.73
N PHE A 305 -25.33 4.36 0.57
CA PHE A 305 -24.66 4.00 -0.68
C PHE A 305 -23.15 4.18 -0.56
N PHE A 306 -22.69 5.34 -0.08
CA PHE A 306 -21.25 5.58 0.07
C PHE A 306 -20.60 4.73 1.17
N LEU A 307 -21.30 4.42 2.27
CA LEU A 307 -20.81 3.45 3.26
C LEU A 307 -20.57 2.07 2.61
N ALA A 308 -21.50 1.61 1.78
CA ALA A 308 -21.34 0.36 1.03
C ALA A 308 -20.17 0.42 0.02
N VAL A 309 -19.99 1.53 -0.70
CA VAL A 309 -18.88 1.74 -1.63
C VAL A 309 -17.52 1.74 -0.91
N PHE A 310 -17.39 2.45 0.22
CA PHE A 310 -16.14 2.52 0.98
C PHE A 310 -15.77 1.16 1.60
N TRP A 311 -16.74 0.43 2.15
CA TRP A 311 -16.52 -0.95 2.63
C TRP A 311 -16.16 -1.92 1.51
N LEU A 312 -16.86 -1.85 0.37
CA LEU A 312 -16.55 -2.68 -0.81
C LEU A 312 -15.14 -2.40 -1.33
N HIS A 313 -14.73 -1.12 -1.39
CA HIS A 313 -13.39 -0.71 -1.78
C HIS A 313 -12.34 -1.33 -0.86
N ALA A 314 -12.44 -1.12 0.47
CA ALA A 314 -11.50 -1.68 1.44
C ALA A 314 -11.45 -3.22 1.43
N ALA A 315 -12.59 -3.89 1.23
CA ALA A 315 -12.66 -5.35 1.17
C ALA A 315 -12.13 -5.94 -0.16
N SER A 316 -12.28 -5.24 -1.29
CA SER A 316 -11.94 -5.74 -2.64
C SER A 316 -10.47 -6.12 -2.81
N TYR A 317 -9.57 -5.47 -2.06
CA TYR A 317 -8.14 -5.77 -2.07
C TYR A 317 -7.82 -7.19 -1.57
N MET A 318 -8.63 -7.75 -0.66
CA MET A 318 -8.37 -9.08 -0.07
C MET A 318 -8.34 -10.19 -1.14
N PRO A 319 -9.40 -10.45 -1.93
CA PRO A 319 -9.35 -11.47 -2.97
C PRO A 319 -8.33 -11.13 -4.07
N GLY A 320 -8.28 -9.87 -4.50
CA GLY A 320 -7.38 -9.44 -5.59
C GLY A 320 -5.89 -9.69 -5.28
N LEU A 321 -5.42 -9.26 -4.11
CA LEU A 321 -4.04 -9.46 -3.69
C LEU A 321 -3.74 -10.92 -3.35
N THR A 322 -4.66 -11.63 -2.68
CA THR A 322 -4.48 -13.05 -2.32
C THR A 322 -4.39 -13.95 -3.56
N ILE A 323 -5.19 -13.68 -4.60
CA ILE A 323 -5.12 -14.42 -5.87
C ILE A 323 -3.86 -14.03 -6.65
N ARG A 324 -3.57 -12.72 -6.83
CA ARG A 324 -2.42 -12.30 -7.65
C ARG A 324 -1.08 -12.69 -7.03
N LEU A 325 -0.87 -12.46 -5.74
CA LEU A 325 0.41 -12.62 -5.05
C LEU A 325 0.42 -13.90 -4.18
N TYR A 326 -0.31 -14.94 -4.60
CA TYR A 326 -0.53 -16.19 -3.86
C TYR A 326 0.76 -16.91 -3.43
N ARG A 327 1.88 -16.68 -4.12
CA ARG A 327 3.20 -17.25 -3.80
C ARG A 327 3.92 -16.54 -2.64
N GLN A 328 3.44 -15.36 -2.23
CA GLN A 328 4.05 -14.48 -1.22
C GLN A 328 3.04 -14.07 -0.12
N PRO A 329 2.43 -15.03 0.62
CA PRO A 329 1.34 -14.75 1.56
C PRO A 329 1.67 -13.74 2.67
N VAL A 330 2.93 -13.69 3.14
CA VAL A 330 3.36 -12.67 4.13
C VAL A 330 3.29 -11.25 3.55
N PHE A 331 3.62 -11.10 2.26
CA PHE A 331 3.56 -9.81 1.57
C PHE A 331 2.12 -9.39 1.25
N VAL A 332 1.23 -10.34 0.95
CA VAL A 332 -0.22 -10.08 0.86
C VAL A 332 -0.76 -9.55 2.19
N ALA A 333 -0.44 -10.21 3.30
CA ALA A 333 -0.86 -9.75 4.63
C ALA A 333 -0.27 -8.36 4.98
N CYS A 334 1.01 -8.10 4.65
CA CYS A 334 1.64 -6.79 4.78
C CYS A 334 0.92 -5.70 3.96
N SER A 335 0.55 -6.02 2.72
CA SER A 335 -0.17 -5.10 1.82
C SER A 335 -1.57 -4.79 2.35
N LEU A 336 -2.29 -5.80 2.87
CA LEU A 336 -3.61 -5.63 3.46
C LEU A 336 -3.58 -4.83 4.76
N ILE A 337 -2.57 -5.00 5.62
CA ILE A 337 -2.36 -4.12 6.78
C ILE A 337 -2.20 -2.65 6.33
N GLY A 338 -1.51 -2.39 5.22
CA GLY A 338 -1.43 -1.07 4.60
C GLY A 338 -2.79 -0.55 4.11
N VAL A 339 -3.55 -1.38 3.38
CA VAL A 339 -4.93 -1.06 2.94
C VAL A 339 -5.82 -0.69 4.14
N PHE A 340 -5.79 -1.46 5.23
CA PHE A 340 -6.61 -1.18 6.41
C PHE A 340 -6.19 0.11 7.13
N THR A 341 -4.89 0.42 7.15
CA THR A 341 -4.38 1.69 7.72
C THR A 341 -4.93 2.91 6.97
N ILE A 342 -5.12 2.81 5.65
CA ILE A 342 -5.55 3.91 4.79
C ILE A 342 -7.08 4.00 4.69
N PHE A 343 -7.76 2.85 4.54
CA PHE A 343 -9.16 2.78 4.09
C PHE A 343 -10.17 2.28 5.14
N THR A 344 -9.79 2.09 6.40
CA THR A 344 -10.77 1.84 7.48
C THR A 344 -11.44 3.13 7.97
N PRO A 345 -12.61 3.06 8.66
CA PRO A 345 -13.34 4.23 9.16
C PRO A 345 -12.71 4.96 10.34
N TYR A 346 -11.99 4.25 11.23
CA TYR A 346 -11.43 4.82 12.48
C TYR A 346 -9.93 4.47 12.68
N PRO A 347 -9.06 4.69 11.69
CA PRO A 347 -7.64 4.39 11.81
C PRO A 347 -6.95 5.36 12.77
N SER A 348 -5.82 4.91 13.30
CA SER A 348 -4.98 5.61 14.27
C SER A 348 -3.51 5.45 13.90
N ILE A 349 -2.63 6.20 14.57
CA ILE A 349 -1.18 5.98 14.44
C ILE A 349 -0.74 4.57 14.89
N ALA A 350 -1.57 3.82 15.63
CA ALA A 350 -1.29 2.43 15.99
C ALA A 350 -1.33 1.50 14.77
N ASP A 351 -2.26 1.74 13.85
CA ASP A 351 -2.43 0.96 12.61
C ASP A 351 -1.24 1.24 11.66
N ALA A 352 -0.85 2.52 11.56
CA ALA A 352 0.35 2.92 10.84
C ALA A 352 1.64 2.39 11.51
N ALA A 353 1.70 2.32 12.84
CA ALA A 353 2.82 1.71 13.56
C ALA A 353 2.97 0.22 13.22
N LEU A 354 1.85 -0.51 13.12
CA LEU A 354 1.83 -1.90 12.67
C LEU A 354 2.31 -2.02 11.21
N TYR A 355 1.76 -1.22 10.29
CA TYR A 355 2.15 -1.25 8.87
C TYR A 355 3.64 -0.96 8.66
N LEU A 356 4.14 0.14 9.24
CA LEU A 356 5.54 0.57 9.14
C LEU A 356 6.51 -0.40 9.86
N ALA A 357 6.02 -1.28 10.73
CA ALA A 357 6.81 -2.34 11.35
C ALA A 357 6.87 -3.65 10.53
N VAL A 358 5.85 -3.96 9.72
CA VAL A 358 5.88 -5.14 8.82
C VAL A 358 6.61 -4.87 7.50
N VAL A 359 6.59 -3.65 6.96
CA VAL A 359 7.35 -3.26 5.75
C VAL A 359 8.87 -3.61 5.85
N PRO A 360 9.57 -3.37 6.98
CA PRO A 360 10.94 -3.85 7.26
C PRO A 360 11.26 -5.33 6.98
N LEU A 361 10.27 -6.24 7.03
CA LEU A 361 10.45 -7.65 6.68
C LEU A 361 10.92 -7.81 5.22
N PHE A 362 10.55 -6.85 4.36
CA PHE A 362 10.77 -6.87 2.91
C PHE A 362 11.97 -6.02 2.47
N ARG A 363 13.02 -5.96 3.31
CA ARG A 363 14.27 -5.23 3.00
C ARG A 363 14.92 -5.60 1.65
N HIS A 364 14.61 -6.76 1.09
CA HIS A 364 15.07 -7.19 -0.23
C HIS A 364 14.36 -6.48 -1.40
N LEU A 365 13.17 -5.92 -1.16
CA LEU A 365 12.41 -5.10 -2.12
C LEU A 365 12.87 -3.62 -2.15
N PHE A 366 13.39 -3.10 -1.03
CA PHE A 366 13.77 -1.69 -0.89
C PHE A 366 14.68 -1.16 -2.02
N PRO A 367 15.65 -1.92 -2.59
CA PRO A 367 16.46 -1.45 -3.74
C PRO A 367 15.69 -1.23 -5.05
N MET A 368 14.40 -1.61 -5.12
CA MET A 368 13.51 -1.41 -6.28
C MET A 368 12.40 -0.39 -6.01
N MET A 369 12.22 0.02 -4.75
CA MET A 369 11.31 1.08 -4.35
C MET A 369 11.88 2.43 -4.78
N ARG A 370 11.13 3.18 -5.59
CA ARG A 370 11.57 4.42 -6.27
C ARG A 370 11.27 5.67 -5.46
N TYR A 371 10.19 5.65 -4.69
CA TYR A 371 9.60 6.82 -4.04
C TYR A 371 9.85 6.83 -2.53
N THR A 372 10.76 5.99 -2.03
CA THR A 372 11.08 5.85 -0.59
C THR A 372 11.41 7.19 0.09
N PHE A 373 12.12 8.10 -0.60
CA PHE A 373 12.39 9.44 -0.06
C PHE A 373 11.11 10.28 0.09
N LEU A 374 10.31 10.39 -0.98
CA LEU A 374 9.03 11.10 -0.96
C LEU A 374 8.11 10.55 0.14
N ALA A 375 7.94 9.23 0.19
CA ALA A 375 7.14 8.55 1.19
C ALA A 375 7.59 8.85 2.63
N ALA A 376 8.89 8.70 2.92
CA ALA A 376 9.43 8.98 4.25
C ALA A 376 9.27 10.47 4.63
N SER A 377 9.52 11.38 3.69
CA SER A 377 9.32 12.82 3.88
C SER A 377 7.86 13.17 4.16
N SER A 378 6.91 12.60 3.40
CA SER A 378 5.47 12.83 3.62
C SER A 378 5.01 12.36 5.00
N ILE A 379 5.45 11.18 5.47
CA ILE A 379 5.11 10.67 6.80
C ILE A 379 5.72 11.56 7.90
N LEU A 380 6.97 12.02 7.75
CA LEU A 380 7.58 12.95 8.72
C LEU A 380 6.86 14.30 8.75
N TYR A 381 6.64 14.92 7.59
CA TYR A 381 5.93 16.20 7.43
C TYR A 381 4.54 16.19 8.09
N THR A 382 3.76 15.15 7.80
CA THR A 382 2.40 14.98 8.35
C THR A 382 2.40 14.67 9.85
N SER A 383 3.40 13.93 10.35
CA SER A 383 3.56 13.67 11.79
C SER A 383 3.81 14.94 12.62
N PHE A 384 4.53 15.92 12.06
CA PHE A 384 4.78 17.20 12.73
C PHE A 384 3.62 18.19 12.57
N LEU A 385 3.00 18.30 11.39
CA LEU A 385 1.94 19.29 11.14
C LEU A 385 0.54 18.84 11.53
N GLY A 386 0.23 17.53 11.56
CA GLY A 386 -1.07 17.00 11.96
C GLY A 386 -1.56 17.55 13.32
N PRO A 387 -0.79 17.34 14.40
CA PRO A 387 -1.15 17.86 15.73
C PRO A 387 -1.19 19.39 15.82
N ALA A 388 -0.41 20.08 14.98
CA ALA A 388 -0.38 21.54 14.91
C ALA A 388 -1.65 22.10 14.23
N PHE A 389 -2.07 21.53 13.10
CA PHE A 389 -3.29 21.93 12.40
C PHE A 389 -4.55 21.55 13.20
N TYR A 390 -4.55 20.39 13.87
CA TYR A 390 -5.61 20.05 14.83
C TYR A 390 -5.70 21.09 15.96
N HIS A 391 -4.56 21.53 16.51
CA HIS A 391 -4.53 22.54 17.57
C HIS A 391 -4.98 23.92 17.09
N LEU A 392 -4.56 24.35 15.89
CA LEU A 392 -4.97 25.63 15.31
C LEU A 392 -6.49 25.68 15.07
N TRP A 393 -7.08 24.54 14.68
CA TRP A 393 -8.53 24.42 14.52
C TRP A 393 -9.29 24.37 15.85
N ILE A 394 -9.00 23.38 16.71
CA ILE A 394 -9.85 23.06 17.88
C ILE A 394 -9.55 23.95 19.10
N TYR A 395 -8.30 24.33 19.33
CA TYR A 395 -7.90 25.05 20.56
C TYR A 395 -7.58 26.53 20.33
N ALA A 396 -6.97 26.89 19.19
CA ALA A 396 -6.68 28.30 18.89
C ALA A 396 -7.82 29.01 18.14
N GLY A 397 -8.75 28.27 17.51
CA GLY A 397 -9.84 28.83 16.71
C GLY A 397 -9.38 29.61 15.46
N SER A 398 -8.11 29.48 15.06
CA SER A 398 -7.46 30.26 14.00
C SER A 398 -7.23 29.46 12.71
N GLY A 399 -7.65 28.19 12.69
CA GLY A 399 -7.60 27.31 11.52
C GLY A 399 -8.97 26.67 11.25
N ASN A 400 -9.22 26.29 10.00
CA ASN A 400 -10.43 25.56 9.61
C ASN A 400 -10.19 24.04 9.59
N ALA A 401 -11.25 23.25 9.73
CA ALA A 401 -11.26 21.78 9.63
C ALA A 401 -10.52 21.27 8.39
N ASN A 402 -10.68 21.99 7.27
CA ASN A 402 -10.06 21.71 5.97
C ASN A 402 -8.53 21.62 6.05
N PHE A 403 -7.87 22.36 6.95
CA PHE A 403 -6.42 22.27 7.14
C PHE A 403 -6.02 20.94 7.80
N PHE A 404 -6.75 20.51 8.83
CA PHE A 404 -6.54 19.21 9.46
C PHE A 404 -6.88 18.08 8.49
N TYR A 405 -7.98 18.17 7.74
CA TYR A 405 -8.30 17.15 6.74
C TYR A 405 -7.24 17.08 5.62
N ALA A 406 -6.79 18.22 5.09
CA ALA A 406 -5.75 18.25 4.06
C ALA A 406 -4.44 17.57 4.49
N ILE A 407 -4.00 17.73 5.75
CA ILE A 407 -2.81 17.02 6.22
C ILE A 407 -3.07 15.52 6.46
N THR A 408 -4.31 15.11 6.78
CA THR A 408 -4.68 13.67 6.77
C THR A 408 -4.76 13.06 5.37
N LEU A 409 -5.13 13.85 4.34
CA LEU A 409 -5.00 13.43 2.94
C LEU A 409 -3.54 13.20 2.55
N VAL A 410 -2.62 14.09 2.94
CA VAL A 410 -1.18 13.91 2.68
C VAL A 410 -0.60 12.70 3.46
N TRP A 411 -1.10 12.42 4.67
CA TRP A 411 -0.74 11.22 5.45
C TRP A 411 -1.15 9.94 4.74
N SER A 412 -2.42 9.85 4.34
CA SER A 412 -2.98 8.74 3.57
C SER A 412 -2.32 8.58 2.20
N LEU A 413 -1.93 9.68 1.54
CA LEU A 413 -1.14 9.65 0.31
C LEU A 413 0.27 9.10 0.57
N GLY A 414 0.95 9.54 1.63
CA GLY A 414 2.27 9.02 2.03
C GLY A 414 2.26 7.52 2.26
N LEU A 415 1.27 7.02 3.00
CA LEU A 415 1.03 5.58 3.21
C LEU A 415 0.71 4.85 1.88
N SER A 416 -0.11 5.47 1.01
CA SER A 416 -0.46 4.92 -0.31
C SER A 416 0.75 4.81 -1.24
N VAL A 417 1.72 5.74 -1.16
CA VAL A 417 2.99 5.66 -1.90
C VAL A 417 3.84 4.50 -1.38
N ILE A 418 3.93 4.27 -0.07
CA ILE A 418 4.64 3.09 0.49
C ILE A 418 3.98 1.80 -0.02
N LEU A 419 2.65 1.73 0.00
CA LEU A 419 1.90 0.57 -0.46
C LEU A 419 2.08 0.32 -1.98
N GLY A 420 1.92 1.34 -2.81
CA GLY A 420 2.07 1.24 -4.27
C GLY A 420 3.50 0.92 -4.72
N ASP A 421 4.50 1.56 -4.11
CA ASP A 421 5.92 1.37 -4.45
C ASP A 421 6.45 0.01 -3.95
N SER A 422 5.97 -0.47 -2.79
CA SER A 422 6.28 -1.83 -2.33
C SER A 422 5.57 -2.92 -3.15
N LEU A 423 4.31 -2.70 -3.55
CA LEU A 423 3.60 -3.57 -4.51
C LEU A 423 4.34 -3.63 -5.85
N TYR A 424 4.76 -2.48 -6.38
CA TYR A 424 5.59 -2.41 -7.59
C TYR A 424 6.90 -3.20 -7.44
N ALA A 425 7.61 -3.02 -6.31
CA ALA A 425 8.85 -3.72 -6.03
C ALA A 425 8.66 -5.25 -5.89
N ALA A 426 7.57 -5.71 -5.27
CA ALA A 426 7.25 -7.15 -5.15
C ALA A 426 6.92 -7.78 -6.51
N LEU A 427 6.08 -7.12 -7.31
CA LEU A 427 5.78 -7.54 -8.69
C LEU A 427 7.03 -7.54 -9.58
N ARG A 428 7.96 -6.61 -9.32
CA ARG A 428 9.26 -6.56 -9.99
C ARG A 428 10.19 -7.71 -9.57
N ASP A 429 10.21 -8.10 -8.30
CA ASP A 429 11.00 -9.25 -7.83
C ASP A 429 10.46 -10.59 -8.36
N GLU A 430 9.13 -10.72 -8.53
CA GLU A 430 8.53 -11.86 -9.22
C GLU A 430 8.96 -11.92 -10.70
N LEU A 431 8.82 -10.83 -11.44
CA LEU A 431 9.24 -10.75 -12.84
C LEU A 431 10.74 -11.05 -13.01
N ASP A 432 11.56 -10.53 -12.11
CA ASP A 432 13.01 -10.78 -12.06
C ASP A 432 13.38 -12.26 -11.80
N VAL A 433 12.50 -13.01 -11.13
CA VAL A 433 12.69 -14.45 -10.85
C VAL A 433 12.08 -15.34 -11.95
N GLU A 434 10.94 -14.95 -12.52
CA GLU A 434 10.33 -15.65 -13.67
C GLU A 434 11.12 -15.44 -14.97
N ARG A 435 11.83 -14.31 -15.10
CA ARG A 435 12.60 -13.90 -16.28
C ARG A 435 13.99 -13.38 -15.89
N PRO A 436 14.93 -14.27 -15.49
CA PRO A 436 16.28 -13.87 -15.11
C PRO A 436 17.03 -13.16 -16.25
N GLU A 437 16.68 -13.38 -17.51
CA GLU A 437 17.20 -12.62 -18.67
C GLU A 437 16.90 -11.11 -18.59
N LEU A 438 15.83 -10.70 -17.88
CA LEU A 438 15.54 -9.30 -17.61
C LEU A 438 16.37 -8.71 -16.45
N GLN A 439 16.95 -9.55 -15.58
CA GLN A 439 17.99 -9.10 -14.64
C GLN A 439 19.32 -8.86 -15.37
N VAL A 440 19.56 -9.59 -16.46
CA VAL A 440 20.70 -9.42 -17.37
C VAL A 440 20.49 -8.17 -18.24
N SER A 441 20.45 -7.01 -17.58
CA SER A 441 20.62 -5.70 -18.22
C SER A 441 21.80 -5.76 -19.20
N PHE A 442 21.72 -5.02 -20.31
CA PHE A 442 22.87 -4.80 -21.22
C PHE A 442 24.15 -4.41 -20.45
N ARG A 443 24.04 -3.73 -19.29
CA ARG A 443 25.16 -3.46 -18.39
C ARG A 443 25.90 -4.72 -17.93
N SER A 444 25.22 -5.83 -17.65
CA SER A 444 25.85 -7.08 -17.24
C SER A 444 26.59 -7.71 -18.41
N VAL A 445 25.89 -7.98 -19.53
CA VAL A 445 26.47 -8.55 -20.77
C VAL A 445 27.69 -7.74 -21.23
N TYR A 446 27.53 -6.41 -21.33
CA TYR A 446 28.57 -5.52 -21.84
C TYR A 446 29.73 -5.33 -20.84
N LYS A 447 29.48 -5.32 -19.53
CA LYS A 447 30.55 -5.25 -18.53
C LYS A 447 31.33 -6.56 -18.46
N THR A 448 30.69 -7.72 -18.62
CA THR A 448 31.40 -9.00 -18.82
C THR A 448 32.30 -8.90 -20.05
N ILE A 449 31.73 -8.64 -21.24
CA ILE A 449 32.48 -8.50 -22.52
C ILE A 449 33.69 -7.54 -22.41
N LEU A 450 33.52 -6.38 -21.75
CA LEU A 450 34.60 -5.41 -21.55
C LEU A 450 35.65 -5.86 -20.51
N SER A 451 35.25 -6.57 -19.46
CA SER A 451 36.16 -7.02 -18.39
C SER A 451 36.93 -8.29 -18.74
N SER A 452 36.40 -9.12 -19.63
CA SER A 452 36.92 -10.45 -19.94
C SER A 452 37.73 -10.54 -21.23
N GLY A 453 37.72 -9.50 -22.08
CA GLY A 453 38.56 -9.44 -23.27
C GLY A 453 38.31 -10.56 -24.28
N ASN A 454 37.06 -10.78 -24.67
CA ASN A 454 36.58 -11.90 -25.51
C ASN A 454 36.71 -13.30 -24.85
N TYR A 455 36.62 -13.39 -23.52
CA TYR A 455 36.46 -14.66 -22.80
C TYR A 455 35.21 -14.66 -21.89
N ASP A 456 34.79 -15.81 -21.38
CA ASP A 456 33.66 -15.95 -20.46
C ASP A 456 34.11 -16.18 -19.00
N MET A 457 33.18 -16.47 -18.08
CA MET A 457 33.48 -16.75 -16.67
C MET A 457 34.12 -18.13 -16.42
N ALA A 458 34.04 -19.07 -17.38
CA ALA A 458 34.77 -20.33 -17.38
C ALA A 458 36.11 -20.28 -18.14
N GLY A 459 36.36 -19.21 -18.90
CA GLY A 459 37.58 -19.00 -19.69
C GLY A 459 37.46 -19.41 -21.16
N ASP A 460 36.25 -19.72 -21.65
CA ASP A 460 36.00 -19.98 -23.06
C ASP A 460 35.91 -18.68 -23.88
N LYS A 461 36.26 -18.71 -25.17
CA LYS A 461 36.21 -17.49 -26.00
C LYS A 461 34.78 -17.04 -26.29
N ILE A 462 34.39 -15.87 -25.80
CA ILE A 462 33.24 -15.13 -26.32
C ILE A 462 33.61 -14.63 -27.71
N ASN A 463 33.05 -15.27 -28.74
CA ASN A 463 33.13 -14.74 -30.10
C ASN A 463 32.42 -13.37 -30.16
N PRO A 464 33.02 -12.35 -30.78
CA PRO A 464 32.32 -11.09 -31.03
C PRO A 464 31.10 -11.33 -31.93
N LEU A 465 30.03 -10.54 -31.73
CA LEU A 465 28.81 -10.61 -32.53
C LEU A 465 29.16 -10.66 -34.02
N SER A 466 28.67 -11.69 -34.71
CA SER A 466 28.90 -11.84 -36.15
C SER A 466 28.30 -10.66 -36.91
N ALA A 467 28.78 -10.45 -38.15
CA ALA A 467 28.24 -9.42 -39.02
C ALA A 467 26.70 -9.54 -39.18
N ARG A 468 26.16 -10.76 -39.15
CA ARG A 468 24.71 -11.00 -39.25
C ARG A 468 23.96 -10.69 -37.95
N GLU A 469 24.56 -10.93 -36.78
CA GLU A 469 23.94 -10.58 -35.50
C GLU A 469 23.97 -9.06 -35.27
N MET A 470 25.04 -8.37 -35.67
CA MET A 470 25.07 -6.90 -35.68
C MET A 470 24.08 -6.29 -36.68
N GLU A 471 23.89 -6.91 -37.86
CA GLU A 471 22.85 -6.53 -38.82
C GLU A 471 21.44 -6.71 -38.23
N VAL A 472 21.16 -7.85 -37.59
CA VAL A 472 19.87 -8.11 -36.92
C VAL A 472 19.64 -7.13 -35.75
N LEU A 473 20.67 -6.78 -34.98
CA LEU A 473 20.58 -5.78 -33.92
C LEU A 473 20.27 -4.37 -34.47
N ALA A 474 20.86 -4.01 -35.61
CA ALA A 474 20.58 -2.75 -36.30
C ALA A 474 19.15 -2.70 -36.87
N LEU A 475 18.65 -3.82 -37.41
CA LEU A 475 17.26 -3.95 -37.87
C LEU A 475 16.27 -3.93 -36.71
N ALA A 476 16.56 -4.60 -35.60
CA ALA A 476 15.72 -4.61 -34.39
C ALA A 476 15.52 -3.20 -33.80
N TRP A 477 16.50 -2.30 -33.97
CA TRP A 477 16.36 -0.88 -33.59
C TRP A 477 15.31 -0.14 -34.44
N GLN A 478 15.02 -0.59 -35.66
CA GLN A 478 13.94 -0.05 -36.50
C GLN A 478 12.55 -0.61 -36.11
N CYS A 479 12.51 -1.75 -35.44
CA CYS A 479 11.28 -2.40 -34.96
C CYS A 479 10.86 -1.94 -33.54
N MET A 480 11.37 -0.80 -33.06
CA MET A 480 11.00 -0.23 -31.76
C MET A 480 9.86 0.79 -31.92
N ASP A 481 8.65 0.43 -31.50
CA ASP A 481 7.44 1.29 -31.60
C ASP A 481 7.58 2.64 -30.88
N VAL A 482 8.42 2.69 -29.84
CA VAL A 482 8.74 3.90 -29.08
C VAL A 482 10.25 4.10 -29.02
N GLN A 483 10.72 5.31 -29.35
CA GLN A 483 12.16 5.59 -29.36
C GLN A 483 12.76 5.48 -27.95
N PRO A 484 13.84 4.71 -27.74
CA PRO A 484 14.45 4.56 -26.43
C PRO A 484 15.01 5.88 -25.90
N LYS A 485 14.59 6.26 -24.68
CA LYS A 485 15.13 7.41 -23.95
C LYS A 485 16.58 7.12 -23.55
N ILE A 486 17.51 7.97 -23.98
CA ILE A 486 18.95 7.82 -23.76
C ILE A 486 19.43 8.95 -22.85
N ASP A 487 19.97 8.57 -21.69
CA ASP A 487 20.64 9.47 -20.75
C ASP A 487 21.99 9.93 -21.33
N THR A 488 22.07 11.20 -21.72
CA THR A 488 23.23 11.79 -22.41
C THR A 488 24.43 12.02 -21.48
N HIS A 489 24.21 12.32 -20.20
CA HIS A 489 25.29 12.52 -19.22
C HIS A 489 25.93 11.19 -18.82
N LYS A 490 25.11 10.12 -18.76
CA LYS A 490 25.57 8.75 -18.54
C LYS A 490 26.22 8.16 -19.78
N LEU A 491 25.73 8.48 -20.98
CA LEU A 491 26.41 8.12 -22.24
C LEU A 491 27.79 8.78 -22.34
N ALA A 492 27.88 10.08 -22.00
CA ALA A 492 29.13 10.83 -21.97
C ALA A 492 30.17 10.21 -21.03
N SER A 493 29.82 10.02 -19.75
CA SER A 493 30.72 9.40 -18.76
C SER A 493 31.12 7.96 -19.09
N LEU A 494 30.29 7.19 -19.80
CA LEU A 494 30.63 5.84 -20.27
C LEU A 494 31.48 5.80 -21.57
N THR A 495 31.56 6.90 -22.32
CA THR A 495 32.29 6.96 -23.60
C THR A 495 33.55 7.84 -23.54
N GLY A 496 33.79 8.55 -22.43
CA GLY A 496 34.85 9.55 -22.31
C GLY A 496 34.57 10.86 -23.07
N TYR A 497 33.36 11.02 -23.63
CA TYR A 497 32.94 12.22 -24.33
C TYR A 497 32.34 13.26 -23.37
N THR A 498 32.26 14.51 -23.80
CA THR A 498 31.41 15.52 -23.15
C THR A 498 29.91 15.22 -23.44
N PRO A 499 28.95 15.71 -22.63
CA PRO A 499 27.51 15.56 -22.91
C PRO A 499 27.10 16.04 -24.31
N GLY A 500 27.68 17.15 -24.79
CA GLY A 500 27.47 17.64 -26.16
C GLY A 500 28.02 16.69 -27.21
N SER A 501 29.29 16.28 -27.08
CA SER A 501 29.93 15.32 -28.00
C SER A 501 29.21 13.97 -28.03
N ALA A 502 28.73 13.47 -26.88
CA ALA A 502 27.96 12.23 -26.78
C ALA A 502 26.60 12.35 -27.50
N SER A 503 25.89 13.46 -27.29
CA SER A 503 24.61 13.74 -27.96
C SER A 503 24.76 13.82 -29.48
N VAL A 504 25.73 14.61 -29.97
CA VAL A 504 26.04 14.75 -31.41
C VAL A 504 26.47 13.41 -32.03
N THR A 505 27.32 12.65 -31.34
CA THR A 505 27.76 11.33 -31.80
C THR A 505 26.58 10.35 -31.89
N MET A 506 25.69 10.33 -30.90
CA MET A 506 24.50 9.49 -30.93
C MET A 506 23.51 9.92 -32.02
N GLY A 507 23.37 11.22 -32.28
CA GLY A 507 22.60 11.74 -33.43
C GLY A 507 23.18 11.32 -34.79
N ASN A 508 24.51 11.27 -34.90
CA ASN A 508 25.21 10.77 -36.09
C ASN A 508 25.06 9.25 -36.27
N ILE A 509 25.11 8.48 -35.17
CA ILE A 509 24.83 7.03 -35.18
C ILE A 509 23.38 6.76 -35.59
N LYS A 510 22.39 7.46 -35.01
CA LYS A 510 20.97 7.38 -35.40
C LYS A 510 20.78 7.65 -36.90
N ARG A 511 21.41 8.69 -37.45
CA ARG A 511 21.36 8.99 -38.91
C ARG A 511 21.97 7.87 -39.76
N LYS A 512 23.14 7.34 -39.38
CA LYS A 512 23.79 6.23 -40.10
C LYS A 512 22.97 4.95 -40.05
N LEU A 513 22.40 4.58 -38.90
CA LEU A 513 21.51 3.42 -38.75
C LEU A 513 20.27 3.52 -39.62
N LYS A 514 19.62 4.69 -39.67
CA LYS A 514 18.47 4.92 -40.56
C LYS A 514 18.86 4.70 -42.03
N ILE A 515 19.93 5.36 -42.50
CA ILE A 515 20.41 5.22 -43.89
C ILE A 515 20.76 3.75 -44.23
N LEU A 516 21.31 3.00 -43.27
CA LEU A 516 21.62 1.59 -43.46
C LEU A 516 20.36 0.75 -43.68
N GLY A 517 19.33 0.90 -42.84
CA GLY A 517 18.04 0.20 -42.97
C GLY A 517 17.24 0.62 -44.21
N ASP A 518 17.23 1.93 -44.53
CA ASP A 518 16.64 2.46 -45.77
C ASP A 518 17.33 1.84 -47.00
N SER A 519 18.65 1.57 -46.94
CA SER A 519 19.37 0.87 -48.01
C SER A 519 19.08 -0.64 -48.08
N LEU A 520 18.78 -1.29 -46.96
CA LEU A 520 18.49 -2.73 -46.88
C LEU A 520 17.06 -3.05 -47.34
N THR A 521 16.08 -2.24 -46.95
CA THR A 521 14.68 -2.36 -47.41
C THR A 521 14.53 -2.19 -48.93
N SER A 522 15.50 -1.53 -49.60
CA SER A 522 15.55 -1.45 -51.07
C SER A 522 15.95 -2.76 -51.78
N LYS A 523 16.45 -3.77 -51.05
CA LYS A 523 16.99 -5.02 -51.60
C LYS A 523 16.19 -6.26 -51.18
N SER A 524 15.20 -6.60 -52.00
CA SER A 524 14.61 -7.94 -52.23
C SER A 524 14.24 -8.80 -51.01
N GLY A 525 12.96 -9.23 -50.95
CA GLY A 525 12.45 -10.15 -49.94
C GLY A 525 13.15 -11.51 -49.85
N PRO A 526 12.83 -12.31 -48.80
CA PRO A 526 13.66 -13.42 -48.35
C PRO A 526 13.78 -14.55 -49.37
N THR A 527 15.03 -14.94 -49.68
CA THR A 527 15.34 -16.19 -50.37
C THR A 527 15.81 -17.24 -49.36
N THR A 528 15.26 -18.45 -49.44
CA THR A 528 15.62 -19.56 -48.55
C THR A 528 16.98 -20.18 -48.92
N PRO A 529 17.77 -20.67 -47.93
CA PRO A 529 19.08 -21.26 -48.21
C PRO A 529 18.96 -22.54 -49.04
N LYS A 530 19.60 -22.59 -50.22
CA LYS A 530 19.77 -23.83 -50.98
C LYS A 530 20.84 -24.72 -50.31
N LYS A 531 20.54 -26.02 -50.17
CA LYS A 531 21.56 -27.03 -49.83
C LYS A 531 22.69 -27.03 -50.86
N THR A 532 23.91 -27.18 -50.39
CA THR A 532 25.11 -27.38 -51.20
C THR A 532 25.07 -28.73 -51.93
N VAL A 533 25.32 -28.72 -53.24
CA VAL A 533 25.58 -29.90 -54.06
C VAL A 533 26.76 -29.57 -54.99
N THR A 534 27.70 -30.50 -55.15
CA THR A 534 28.93 -30.33 -55.93
C THR A 534 28.69 -30.37 -57.45
N PRO A 535 29.59 -29.79 -58.27
CA PRO A 535 29.25 -29.33 -59.62
C PRO A 535 29.50 -30.34 -60.76
N LYS A 536 28.80 -30.16 -61.89
CA LYS A 536 29.23 -30.70 -63.20
C LYS A 536 28.73 -29.89 -64.42
N SER A 537 29.69 -29.43 -65.24
CA SER A 537 29.66 -29.26 -66.71
C SER A 537 28.40 -28.76 -67.46
N THR A 538 28.42 -27.46 -67.80
CA THR A 538 28.30 -26.88 -69.18
C THR A 538 27.27 -27.40 -70.22
N ALA A 539 26.25 -26.58 -70.53
CA ALA A 539 25.70 -26.21 -71.88
C ALA A 539 24.31 -25.54 -71.71
N GLY A 540 23.80 -24.63 -72.56
CA GLY A 540 24.40 -23.88 -73.68
C GLY A 540 23.32 -23.23 -74.60
N SER A 541 23.48 -21.94 -74.97
CA SER A 541 22.60 -21.17 -75.90
C SER A 541 21.18 -20.84 -75.35
N LYS A 542 20.43 -19.81 -75.80
CA LYS A 542 20.60 -18.86 -76.94
C LYS A 542 19.96 -17.48 -76.66
N ARG A 543 20.34 -16.48 -77.46
CA ARG A 543 19.81 -15.09 -77.52
C ARG A 543 18.31 -15.01 -77.87
N GLY A 544 17.64 -13.91 -77.51
CA GLY A 544 16.39 -13.45 -78.15
C GLY A 544 15.75 -12.21 -77.50
N ALA A 545 15.52 -11.15 -78.28
CA ALA A 545 14.78 -9.91 -77.92
C ALA A 545 14.48 -9.10 -79.22
N PRO A 546 13.62 -8.07 -79.20
CA PRO A 546 12.23 -8.02 -78.70
C PRO A 546 11.25 -7.34 -79.71
N ALA A 547 9.92 -7.39 -79.46
CA ALA A 547 8.93 -6.30 -79.68
C ALA A 547 7.45 -6.77 -79.69
N ASN A 548 6.55 -5.96 -79.11
CA ASN A 548 5.12 -5.68 -79.42
C ASN A 548 4.10 -6.84 -79.68
N GLU A 549 2.89 -6.91 -79.08
CA GLU A 549 2.14 -6.04 -78.12
C GLU A 549 1.46 -6.88 -76.99
N THR A 550 0.24 -6.69 -76.42
CA THR A 550 -0.96 -5.83 -76.59
C THR A 550 -1.70 -5.70 -75.21
N PRO A 551 -2.53 -4.68 -74.91
CA PRO A 551 -2.83 -4.28 -73.52
C PRO A 551 -4.27 -4.53 -73.01
N SER A 552 -4.46 -4.49 -71.67
CA SER A 552 -5.75 -4.13 -71.03
C SER A 552 -5.62 -3.77 -69.53
N LYS A 553 -6.23 -2.63 -69.12
CA LYS A 553 -6.93 -2.31 -67.83
C LYS A 553 -6.28 -2.67 -66.46
N ARG A 554 -6.57 -2.02 -65.32
CA ARG A 554 -7.11 -0.70 -64.82
C ARG A 554 -6.96 -0.80 -63.26
N GLN A 555 -7.25 0.13 -62.34
CA GLN A 555 -7.77 1.51 -62.27
C GLN A 555 -7.25 2.11 -60.93
N LYS A 556 -7.32 3.44 -60.70
CA LYS A 556 -7.01 4.07 -59.40
C LYS A 556 -7.89 5.31 -59.15
N SER A 557 -8.25 5.53 -57.87
CA SER A 557 -8.58 6.81 -57.18
C SER A 557 -9.40 7.93 -57.86
N GLY A 558 -10.38 8.48 -57.12
CA GLY A 558 -10.59 9.94 -57.07
C GLY A 558 -12.04 10.47 -57.00
N GLY A 559 -12.30 11.40 -56.07
CA GLY A 559 -13.11 12.61 -56.34
C GLY A 559 -14.62 12.64 -56.01
N ARG A 560 -14.97 13.36 -54.94
CA ARG A 560 -16.23 14.15 -54.77
C ARG A 560 -16.29 15.29 -55.85
N PRO A 561 -17.40 16.07 -56.07
CA PRO A 561 -18.44 16.45 -55.08
C PRO A 561 -19.91 16.67 -55.57
N LYS A 562 -20.83 16.97 -54.62
CA LYS A 562 -22.03 17.88 -54.68
C LYS A 562 -23.16 17.67 -55.75
N GLN A 563 -24.41 18.15 -55.62
CA GLN A 563 -25.28 18.61 -54.50
C GLN A 563 -26.62 19.14 -55.09
N GLN A 564 -27.83 18.71 -54.62
CA GLN A 564 -29.07 19.53 -54.57
C GLN A 564 -30.29 18.83 -53.90
N HIS A 565 -31.36 19.61 -53.66
CA HIS A 565 -32.58 19.28 -52.88
C HIS A 565 -33.83 19.04 -53.76
N SER A 566 -34.74 18.18 -53.26
CA SER A 566 -36.21 18.42 -53.08
C SER A 566 -36.85 17.10 -52.59
N ALA A 567 -37.44 16.92 -51.40
CA ALA A 567 -38.44 17.67 -50.60
C ALA A 567 -39.88 17.15 -50.83
N LYS A 568 -40.68 17.12 -49.73
CA LYS A 568 -42.10 16.68 -49.59
C LYS A 568 -42.35 15.17 -49.49
N ASP A 569 -43.23 14.66 -48.61
CA ASP A 569 -43.96 15.22 -47.45
C ASP A 569 -44.30 14.06 -46.46
N ASP A 570 -45.12 14.33 -45.43
CA ASP A 570 -45.85 13.43 -44.51
C ASP A 570 -45.22 13.14 -43.11
N GLU A 571 -45.70 13.93 -42.13
CA GLU A 571 -46.14 13.68 -40.73
C GLU A 571 -45.90 12.27 -40.10
N ASP A 572 -45.62 12.09 -38.79
CA ASP A 572 -45.82 12.93 -37.59
C ASP A 572 -44.85 12.53 -36.41
N ASP A 573 -45.10 13.02 -35.17
CA ASP A 573 -44.46 12.71 -33.86
C ASP A 573 -43.12 13.40 -33.49
N ASP A 574 -43.20 14.66 -33.05
CA ASP A 574 -42.07 15.47 -32.53
C ASP A 574 -42.42 16.12 -31.16
N GLU A 575 -41.96 15.58 -30.02
CA GLU A 575 -41.90 16.36 -28.75
C GLU A 575 -40.89 15.88 -27.66
N GLU A 576 -40.45 14.62 -27.64
CA GLU A 576 -39.59 14.10 -26.54
C GLU A 576 -38.07 14.36 -26.75
N MET A 577 -37.61 14.61 -27.98
CA MET A 577 -36.17 14.57 -28.30
C MET A 577 -35.37 15.84 -27.91
N THR A 578 -36.01 17.01 -27.84
CA THR A 578 -35.34 18.32 -27.69
C THR A 578 -34.63 18.51 -26.34
N LYS A 579 -35.26 18.08 -25.23
CA LYS A 579 -34.69 18.18 -23.86
C LYS A 579 -33.43 17.33 -23.67
N THR A 580 -33.25 16.30 -24.51
CA THR A 580 -32.10 15.40 -24.44
C THR A 580 -30.85 16.04 -25.07
N GLU A 581 -30.99 16.82 -26.15
CA GLU A 581 -29.83 17.48 -26.77
C GLU A 581 -29.28 18.65 -25.95
N GLU A 582 -30.14 19.49 -25.35
CA GLU A 582 -29.67 20.59 -24.49
C GLU A 582 -28.95 20.08 -23.24
N SER A 583 -29.49 19.04 -22.59
CA SER A 583 -28.87 18.44 -21.41
C SER A 583 -27.59 17.66 -21.71
N ILE A 584 -27.34 17.29 -22.97
CA ILE A 584 -26.04 16.76 -23.44
C ILE A 584 -25.04 17.88 -23.74
N LYS A 585 -25.47 19.00 -24.36
CA LYS A 585 -24.60 20.18 -24.61
C LYS A 585 -24.09 20.79 -23.31
N VAL A 586 -24.98 21.11 -22.37
CA VAL A 586 -24.62 21.71 -21.06
C VAL A 586 -23.65 20.81 -20.27
N LYS A 587 -23.84 19.48 -20.31
CA LYS A 587 -22.91 18.53 -19.67
C LYS A 587 -21.55 18.43 -20.37
N LYS A 588 -21.46 18.76 -21.66
CA LYS A 588 -20.21 18.77 -22.42
C LYS A 588 -19.44 20.06 -22.17
N GLU A 589 -20.11 21.21 -22.16
CA GLU A 589 -19.52 22.51 -21.83
C GLU A 589 -18.95 22.50 -20.39
N LEU A 590 -19.74 22.04 -19.40
CA LEU A 590 -19.25 21.84 -18.02
C LEU A 590 -18.07 20.86 -17.89
N PHE A 591 -17.89 19.93 -18.83
CA PHE A 591 -16.77 19.00 -18.83
C PHE A 591 -15.53 19.55 -19.55
N GLU A 592 -15.72 20.42 -20.54
CA GLU A 592 -14.64 21.14 -21.21
C GLU A 592 -14.11 22.28 -20.33
N ASP A 593 -14.97 23.02 -19.61
CA ASP A 593 -14.57 24.00 -18.59
C ASP A 593 -13.81 23.34 -17.42
N ALA A 594 -14.28 22.18 -16.92
CA ALA A 594 -13.60 21.45 -15.86
C ALA A 594 -12.24 20.87 -16.31
N MET A 595 -12.08 20.57 -17.60
CA MET A 595 -10.81 20.15 -18.20
C MET A 595 -9.80 21.29 -18.32
N ASP A 596 -10.22 22.51 -18.68
CA ASP A 596 -9.32 23.65 -18.80
C ASP A 596 -9.00 24.26 -17.42
N GLY A 597 -9.95 24.33 -16.48
CA GLY A 597 -9.68 24.74 -15.10
C GLY A 597 -8.70 23.79 -14.39
N GLY A 598 -8.90 22.47 -14.51
CA GLY A 598 -7.97 21.46 -13.99
C GLY A 598 -6.59 21.42 -14.67
N LYS A 599 -6.39 22.25 -15.69
CA LYS A 599 -5.15 22.41 -16.46
C LYS A 599 -4.49 23.76 -16.16
N GLU A 600 -5.25 24.83 -15.91
CA GLU A 600 -4.73 26.03 -15.25
C GLU A 600 -4.20 25.72 -13.84
N ASP A 601 -4.89 24.88 -13.07
CA ASP A 601 -4.39 24.37 -11.78
C ASP A 601 -3.09 23.55 -11.94
N ALA A 602 -2.98 22.76 -13.00
CA ALA A 602 -1.80 21.93 -13.27
C ALA A 602 -0.59 22.75 -13.74
N ASP A 603 -0.80 23.73 -14.62
CA ASP A 603 0.22 24.67 -15.08
C ASP A 603 0.62 25.64 -13.96
N GLY A 604 -0.31 26.04 -13.09
CA GLY A 604 -0.05 26.79 -11.86
C GLY A 604 0.79 26.00 -10.85
N ALA A 605 0.51 24.71 -10.66
CA ALA A 605 1.34 23.82 -9.85
C ALA A 605 2.73 23.61 -10.47
N PHE A 606 2.85 23.53 -11.80
CA PHE A 606 4.14 23.49 -12.50
C PHE A 606 4.93 24.79 -12.32
N ALA A 607 4.30 25.96 -12.47
CA ALA A 607 4.93 27.26 -12.25
C ALA A 607 5.37 27.45 -10.79
N MET A 608 4.63 26.90 -9.82
CA MET A 608 5.04 26.89 -8.41
C MET A 608 6.27 26.01 -8.17
N LEU A 609 6.36 24.85 -8.83
CA LEU A 609 7.53 23.97 -8.77
C LEU A 609 8.75 24.59 -9.47
N GLU A 610 8.59 25.20 -10.64
CA GLU A 610 9.66 25.90 -11.36
C GLU A 610 10.14 27.14 -10.58
N GLY A 611 9.24 27.84 -9.90
CA GLY A 611 9.56 28.88 -8.93
C GLY A 611 10.36 28.37 -7.72
N LEU A 612 10.05 27.17 -7.21
CA LEU A 612 10.81 26.54 -6.14
C LEU A 612 12.21 26.07 -6.59
N GLU A 613 12.36 25.54 -7.81
CA GLU A 613 13.68 25.22 -8.38
C GLU A 613 14.52 26.50 -8.61
N SER A 614 13.89 27.59 -9.08
CA SER A 614 14.53 28.91 -9.20
C SER A 614 15.01 29.46 -7.84
N PHE A 615 14.18 29.35 -6.80
CA PHE A 615 14.54 29.76 -5.44
C PHE A 615 15.69 28.90 -4.86
N ALA A 616 15.68 27.59 -5.10
CA ALA A 616 16.75 26.69 -4.71
C ALA A 616 18.07 26.99 -5.45
N ALA A 617 18.01 27.39 -6.71
CA ALA A 617 19.19 27.79 -7.50
C ALA A 617 19.82 29.11 -7.01
N GLN A 618 19.02 30.05 -6.48
CA GLN A 618 19.52 31.32 -5.93
C GLN A 618 20.06 31.19 -4.49
N GLY A 619 19.79 30.09 -3.79
CA GLY A 619 20.19 29.88 -2.40
C GLY A 619 21.66 29.50 -2.16
N MET A 620 22.41 29.06 -3.18
CA MET A 620 23.83 28.68 -3.05
C MET A 620 24.78 29.87 -3.30
N GLY A 621 24.65 30.92 -2.47
CA GLY A 621 25.26 32.24 -2.72
C GLY A 621 25.91 32.94 -1.53
N PHE A 622 26.09 32.28 -0.38
CA PHE A 622 26.88 32.73 0.77
C PHE A 622 27.47 31.54 1.55
#